data_AF-A0A6G6WMT1-F1
#
_entry.id   AF-A0A6G6WMT1-F1
#
_cell.length_a   1.000
_cell.length_b   1.000
_cell.length_c   1.000
_cell.angle_alpha   90.00
_cell.angle_beta   90.00
_cell.angle_gamma   90.00
#
_symmetry.space_group_name_H-M   'P 1'
#
loop_
_entity.id
_entity.type
_entity.pdbx_description
1 polymer ?
#
loop_
_entity_poly.entity_id
_entity_poly.type
_entity_poly.pdbx_seq_one_letter_code
_entity_poly.pdbx_strand_id
1 'polypeptide(L)'
;MLDDYPIGPKDVLFVVSNSGRNAFPIEAALHAREKGAKVIAITSADHAARVTSRHQSGKMLADVADLVIDNQAPYGDACLSIPHSDKRMGSTSTISGAFIVNAVMAGAVANLSGRGISVDVYRSANSSGEAKEMSDIIARWRPRIRGL
;
A
#
# COMPACT_ATOMS: atom_id res chain seq x y z
N MET A 1 -5.59 -14.97 8.09
CA MET A 1 -5.53 -13.51 7.95
C MET A 1 -5.42 -13.10 6.49
N LEU A 2 -4.39 -13.50 5.73
CA LEU A 2 -4.37 -13.27 4.27
C LEU A 2 -5.11 -14.34 3.46
N ASP A 3 -5.12 -15.60 3.92
CA ASP A 3 -5.89 -16.68 3.28
C ASP A 3 -7.41 -16.44 3.22
N ASP A 4 -7.90 -15.47 4.01
CA ASP A 4 -9.28 -15.01 4.02
C ASP A 4 -9.65 -14.19 2.77
N TYR A 5 -8.67 -13.80 1.97
CA TYR A 5 -8.82 -12.99 0.76
C TYR A 5 -8.45 -13.81 -0.49
N PRO A 6 -9.21 -13.70 -1.59
CA PRO A 6 -8.97 -14.47 -2.82
C PRO A 6 -7.83 -13.87 -3.66
N ILE A 7 -6.65 -13.70 -3.07
CA ILE A 7 -5.43 -13.18 -3.70
C ILE A 7 -4.91 -14.20 -4.71
N GLY A 8 -4.60 -13.75 -5.94
CA GLY A 8 -4.04 -14.60 -6.98
C GLY A 8 -3.21 -13.88 -8.05
N PRO A 9 -2.89 -14.55 -9.17
CA PRO A 9 -1.96 -14.04 -10.19
C PRO A 9 -2.37 -12.78 -10.94
N LYS A 10 -3.63 -12.36 -10.80
CA LYS A 10 -4.18 -11.13 -11.41
C LYS A 10 -4.27 -9.97 -10.42
N ASP A 11 -3.79 -10.17 -9.20
CA ASP A 11 -3.85 -9.18 -8.13
C ASP A 11 -2.50 -8.50 -7.90
N VAL A 12 -2.60 -7.30 -7.31
CA VAL A 12 -1.47 -6.53 -6.80
C VAL A 12 -1.71 -6.30 -5.32
N LEU A 13 -0.72 -6.64 -4.48
CA LEU A 13 -0.72 -6.32 -3.06
C LEU A 13 0.25 -5.16 -2.79
N PHE A 14 -0.28 -4.08 -2.21
CA PHE A 14 0.54 -3.04 -1.60
C PHE A 14 0.89 -3.45 -0.16
N VAL A 15 2.18 -3.46 0.17
CA VAL A 15 2.66 -3.68 1.54
C VAL A 15 3.38 -2.42 2.01
N VAL A 16 2.80 -1.73 2.99
CA VAL A 16 3.34 -0.48 3.51
C VAL A 16 3.99 -0.72 4.86
N SER A 17 5.29 -0.47 4.96
CA SER A 17 6.03 -0.56 6.22
C SER A 17 7.22 0.37 6.19
N ASN A 18 7.25 1.38 7.05
CA ASN A 18 8.26 2.43 6.96
C ASN A 18 9.69 1.90 7.16
N SER A 19 9.89 0.98 8.10
CA SER A 19 11.21 0.35 8.34
C SER A 19 11.45 -0.88 7.49
N GLY A 20 10.40 -1.52 6.97
CA GLY A 20 10.49 -2.78 6.23
C GLY A 20 11.10 -3.97 6.99
N ARG A 21 11.34 -3.88 8.31
CA ARG A 21 12.16 -4.86 9.04
C ARG A 21 11.39 -5.97 9.76
N ASN A 22 10.09 -5.80 9.99
CA ASN A 22 9.32 -6.71 10.85
C ASN A 22 8.82 -7.93 10.07
N ALA A 23 8.64 -9.06 10.77
CA ALA A 23 8.21 -10.32 10.17
C ALA A 23 6.88 -10.22 9.41
N PHE A 24 5.85 -9.63 10.04
CA PHE A 24 4.50 -9.55 9.45
C PHE A 24 4.45 -8.97 8.02
N PRO A 25 4.95 -7.74 7.72
CA PRO A 25 4.93 -7.24 6.35
C PRO A 25 5.76 -8.08 5.37
N ILE A 26 6.86 -8.67 5.83
CA ILE A 26 7.71 -9.54 5.01
C ILE A 26 6.96 -10.83 4.66
N GLU A 27 6.33 -11.47 5.64
CA GLU A 27 5.53 -12.68 5.46
C GLU A 27 4.30 -12.41 4.57
N ALA A 28 3.66 -11.25 4.73
CA ALA A 28 2.56 -10.83 3.86
C ALA A 28 2.98 -10.70 2.40
N ALA A 29 4.13 -10.08 2.14
CA ALA A 29 4.71 -9.97 0.80
C ALA A 29 5.06 -11.35 0.22
N LEU A 30 5.73 -12.21 0.99
CA LEU A 30 6.09 -13.56 0.55
C LEU A 30 4.86 -14.39 0.22
N HIS A 31 3.84 -14.36 1.10
CA HIS A 31 2.58 -15.08 0.90
C HIS A 31 1.86 -14.63 -0.37
N ALA A 32 1.76 -13.32 -0.62
CA ALA A 32 1.13 -12.81 -1.84
C ALA A 32 1.87 -13.25 -3.11
N ARG A 33 3.20 -13.25 -3.09
CA ARG A 33 4.02 -13.76 -4.20
C ARG A 33 3.85 -15.26 -4.41
N GLU A 34 3.74 -16.04 -3.33
CA GLU A 34 3.45 -17.48 -3.40
C GLU A 34 2.10 -17.74 -4.09
N LYS A 35 1.08 -16.90 -3.85
CA LYS A 35 -0.21 -16.94 -4.56
C LYS A 35 -0.14 -16.38 -6.00
N GLY A 36 1.02 -15.90 -6.43
CA GLY A 36 1.28 -15.36 -7.78
C GLY A 36 0.97 -13.87 -7.96
N ALA A 37 0.51 -13.18 -6.91
CA ALA A 37 0.23 -11.75 -6.99
C ALA A 37 1.52 -10.93 -7.10
N LYS A 38 1.42 -9.74 -7.70
CA LYS A 38 2.52 -8.77 -7.70
C LYS A 38 2.56 -8.02 -6.38
N VAL A 39 3.74 -7.82 -5.82
CA VAL A 39 3.94 -7.08 -4.57
C VAL A 39 4.63 -5.75 -4.83
N ILE A 40 3.98 -4.68 -4.40
CA ILE A 40 4.54 -3.33 -4.36
C ILE A 40 4.78 -2.96 -2.89
N ALA A 41 6.02 -2.72 -2.51
CA ALA A 41 6.35 -2.21 -1.19
C ALA A 41 6.41 -0.68 -1.18
N ILE A 42 5.84 -0.06 -0.14
CA ILE A 42 6.07 1.35 0.18
C ILE A 42 6.84 1.40 1.51
N THR A 43 8.06 1.90 1.48
CA THR A 43 8.99 1.96 2.63
C THR A 43 9.76 3.26 2.63
N SER A 44 10.44 3.60 3.73
CA SER A 44 11.50 4.61 3.70
C SER A 44 12.82 3.93 3.38
N ALA A 45 13.50 4.35 2.30
CA ALA A 45 14.82 3.83 1.97
C ALA A 45 15.86 4.24 3.04
N ASP A 46 15.78 5.47 3.54
CA ASP A 46 16.67 5.97 4.59
C ASP A 46 16.51 5.19 5.90
N HIS A 47 15.27 4.86 6.27
CA HIS A 47 15.01 4.08 7.47
C HIS A 47 15.49 2.63 7.28
N ALA A 48 15.14 2.00 6.16
CA ALA A 48 15.50 0.62 5.87
C ALA A 48 17.03 0.41 5.83
N ALA A 49 17.79 1.38 5.33
CA ALA A 49 19.24 1.31 5.26
C ALA A 49 19.95 1.35 6.63
N ARG A 50 19.29 1.80 7.70
CA ARG A 50 19.87 1.99 9.04
C ARG A 50 19.43 0.95 10.06
N VAL A 51 18.64 -0.03 9.64
CA VAL A 51 18.11 -1.08 10.53
C VAL A 51 18.39 -2.46 9.98
N THR A 52 18.43 -3.45 10.86
CA THR A 52 18.55 -4.87 10.49
C THR A 52 17.18 -5.54 10.52
N SER A 53 17.01 -6.56 9.67
CA SER A 53 15.79 -7.37 9.67
C SER A 53 15.52 -8.02 11.03
N ARG A 54 14.24 -8.17 11.36
CA ARG A 54 13.73 -8.98 12.48
C ARG A 54 13.05 -10.26 11.99
N HIS A 55 12.97 -10.47 10.68
CA HIS A 55 12.44 -11.71 10.12
C HIS A 55 13.55 -12.78 10.11
N GLN A 56 13.16 -14.04 10.34
CA GLN A 56 14.08 -15.18 10.46
C GLN A 56 14.97 -15.40 9.21
N SER A 57 14.53 -14.96 8.03
CA SER A 57 15.35 -15.06 6.80
C SER A 57 16.46 -14.00 6.69
N GLY A 58 16.50 -13.01 7.58
CA GLY A 58 17.39 -11.86 7.49
C GLY A 58 17.02 -10.83 6.41
N LYS A 59 16.01 -11.12 5.57
CA LYS A 59 15.55 -10.21 4.50
C LYS A 59 14.73 -9.04 5.03
N MET A 60 14.75 -7.93 4.33
CA MET A 60 13.88 -6.76 4.48
C MET A 60 12.69 -6.86 3.53
N LEU A 61 11.64 -6.07 3.76
CA LEU A 61 10.47 -5.99 2.85
C LEU A 61 10.89 -5.65 1.41
N ALA A 62 11.87 -4.75 1.26
CA ALA A 62 12.40 -4.35 -0.04
C ALA A 62 13.03 -5.52 -0.81
N ASP A 63 13.56 -6.54 -0.12
CA ASP A 63 14.21 -7.70 -0.74
C ASP A 63 13.20 -8.74 -1.27
N VAL A 64 11.94 -8.66 -0.84
CA VAL A 64 10.90 -9.63 -1.17
C VAL A 64 9.76 -9.06 -2.01
N ALA A 65 9.77 -7.75 -2.29
CA ALA A 65 8.80 -7.09 -3.16
C ALA A 65 9.25 -7.13 -4.63
N ASP A 66 8.31 -7.10 -5.57
CA ASP A 66 8.62 -6.99 -7.01
C ASP A 66 8.94 -5.55 -7.42
N LEU A 67 8.37 -4.57 -6.72
CA LEU A 67 8.63 -3.14 -6.89
C LEU A 67 8.69 -2.46 -5.52
N VAL A 68 9.62 -1.53 -5.33
CA VAL A 68 9.76 -0.73 -4.12
C VAL A 68 9.57 0.74 -4.46
N ILE A 69 8.69 1.42 -3.71
CA ILE A 69 8.49 2.87 -3.78
C ILE A 69 9.01 3.47 -2.47
N ASP A 70 9.98 4.36 -2.59
CA ASP A 70 10.52 5.10 -1.45
C ASP A 70 9.62 6.28 -1.09
N ASN A 71 9.12 6.28 0.14
CA ASN A 71 8.22 7.31 0.66
C ASN A 71 8.94 8.58 1.14
N GLN A 72 10.27 8.62 1.07
CA GLN A 72 11.15 9.74 1.43
C GLN A 72 11.06 10.17 2.90
N ALA A 73 10.40 9.40 3.78
CA ALA A 73 10.42 9.70 5.21
C ALA A 73 11.85 9.45 5.75
N PRO A 74 12.38 10.31 6.63
CA PRO A 74 13.70 10.10 7.20
C PRO A 74 13.69 8.90 8.18
N TYR A 75 14.89 8.45 8.57
CA TYR A 75 15.03 7.54 9.70
C TYR A 75 14.28 8.05 10.94
N GLY A 76 13.56 7.13 11.60
CA GLY A 76 12.67 7.44 12.73
C GLY A 76 11.32 8.08 12.36
N ASP A 77 11.08 8.46 11.10
CA ASP A 77 9.84 9.13 10.65
C ASP A 77 9.50 10.37 11.48
N ALA A 78 10.48 11.25 11.69
CA ALA A 78 10.32 12.46 12.48
C ALA A 78 11.14 13.61 11.87
N CYS A 79 10.45 14.48 11.12
CA CYS A 79 11.07 15.52 10.31
C CYS A 79 11.42 16.79 11.09
N LEU A 80 10.75 17.07 12.21
CA LEU A 80 10.85 18.32 12.94
C LEU A 80 11.56 18.14 14.29
N SER A 81 12.51 19.02 14.59
CA SER A 81 13.12 19.12 15.92
C SER A 81 12.22 19.92 16.86
N ILE A 82 12.13 19.52 18.13
CA ILE A 82 11.41 20.28 19.15
C ILE A 82 12.40 21.24 19.85
N PRO A 83 12.14 22.56 19.88
CA PRO A 83 13.01 23.51 20.58
C PRO A 83 13.25 23.09 22.03
N HIS A 84 14.51 23.14 22.48
CA HIS A 84 14.93 22.77 23.84
C HIS A 84 14.67 21.29 24.22
N SER A 85 14.56 20.37 23.25
CA SER A 85 14.45 18.93 23.47
C SER A 85 15.28 18.13 22.47
N ASP A 86 15.73 16.94 22.86
CA ASP A 86 16.34 15.91 22.02
C ASP A 86 15.32 15.13 21.16
N LYS A 87 14.02 15.35 21.40
CA LYS A 87 12.93 14.68 20.71
C LYS A 87 12.65 15.30 19.34
N ARG A 88 12.11 14.46 18.45
CA ARG A 88 11.66 14.85 17.11
C ARG A 88 10.20 14.46 16.92
N MET A 89 9.49 15.18 16.06
CA MET A 89 8.08 14.94 15.71
C MET A 89 7.82 15.22 14.23
N GLY A 90 6.54 15.18 13.82
CA GLY A 90 6.13 15.45 12.44
C GLY A 90 6.48 14.28 11.53
N SER A 91 5.80 13.16 11.74
CA SER A 91 5.88 12.02 10.83
C SER A 91 5.28 12.37 9.48
N THR A 92 5.90 11.85 8.43
CA THR A 92 5.52 12.13 7.04
C THR A 92 5.14 10.86 6.29
N SER A 93 5.57 9.69 6.77
CA SER A 93 5.37 8.42 6.06
C SER A 93 3.90 8.10 5.75
N THR A 94 2.96 8.44 6.64
CA THR A 94 1.52 8.25 6.39
C THR A 94 1.01 9.17 5.29
N ILE A 95 1.40 10.45 5.32
CA ILE A 95 0.95 11.45 4.34
C ILE A 95 1.52 11.11 2.96
N SER A 96 2.83 10.85 2.89
CA SER A 96 3.48 10.46 1.63
C SER A 96 2.99 9.10 1.15
N GLY A 97 2.81 8.12 2.02
CA GLY A 97 2.25 6.81 1.68
C GLY A 97 0.84 6.89 1.10
N ALA A 98 -0.05 7.67 1.73
CA ALA A 98 -1.40 7.89 1.22
C ALA A 98 -1.39 8.61 -0.13
N PHE A 99 -0.52 9.63 -0.29
CA PHE A 99 -0.34 10.31 -1.57
C PHE A 99 0.16 9.34 -2.66
N ILE A 100 1.17 8.52 -2.37
CA ILE A 100 1.73 7.54 -3.32
C ILE A 100 0.65 6.57 -3.79
N VAL A 101 -0.11 5.98 -2.87
CA VAL A 101 -1.19 5.04 -3.25
C VAL A 101 -2.21 5.73 -4.15
N ASN A 102 -2.67 6.94 -3.80
CA ASN A 102 -3.61 7.69 -4.62
C ASN A 102 -3.04 8.06 -6.00
N ALA A 103 -1.77 8.48 -6.07
CA ALA A 103 -1.11 8.81 -7.32
C ALA A 103 -0.98 7.59 -8.25
N VAL A 104 -0.60 6.43 -7.70
CA VAL A 104 -0.54 5.18 -8.46
C VAL A 104 -1.93 4.76 -8.95
N MET A 105 -2.97 4.86 -8.11
CA MET A 105 -4.34 4.53 -8.51
C MET A 105 -4.86 5.47 -9.60
N ALA A 106 -4.63 6.78 -9.47
CA ALA A 106 -5.01 7.76 -10.49
C ALA A 106 -4.31 7.49 -11.82
N GLY A 107 -3.01 7.18 -11.81
CA GLY A 107 -2.27 6.79 -13.00
C GLY A 107 -2.80 5.50 -13.64
N ALA A 108 -3.11 4.50 -12.82
CA ALA A 108 -3.69 3.24 -13.31
C ALA A 108 -5.05 3.45 -13.98
N VAL A 109 -5.93 4.24 -13.35
CA VAL A 109 -7.24 4.60 -13.90
C VAL A 109 -7.10 5.37 -15.21
N ALA A 110 -6.23 6.38 -15.27
CA ALA A 110 -5.99 7.14 -16.49
C ALA A 110 -5.49 6.25 -17.64
N ASN A 111 -4.56 5.34 -17.35
CA ASN A 111 -4.05 4.38 -18.33
C ASN A 111 -5.12 3.41 -18.85
N LEU A 112 -5.98 2.91 -17.96
CA LEU A 112 -7.09 2.01 -18.34
C LEU A 112 -8.14 2.75 -19.17
N SER A 113 -8.57 3.93 -18.69
CA SER A 113 -9.56 4.75 -19.39
C SER A 113 -9.07 5.21 -20.76
N GLY A 114 -7.80 5.60 -20.89
CA GLY A 114 -7.19 5.97 -22.17
C GLY A 114 -7.14 4.83 -23.19
N ARG A 115 -7.29 3.58 -22.73
CA ARG A 115 -7.40 2.37 -23.57
C ARG A 115 -8.84 1.94 -23.81
N GLY A 116 -9.83 2.73 -23.39
CA GLY A 116 -11.25 2.41 -23.49
C GLY A 116 -11.72 1.33 -22.51
N ILE A 117 -10.93 1.01 -21.48
CA ILE A 117 -11.30 0.04 -20.45
C ILE A 117 -12.08 0.78 -19.37
N SER A 118 -13.33 0.39 -19.14
CA SER A 118 -14.16 0.94 -18.06
C SER A 118 -13.59 0.57 -16.69
N VAL A 119 -13.65 1.53 -15.75
CA VAL A 119 -13.20 1.38 -14.37
C VAL A 119 -14.33 1.72 -13.40
N ASP A 120 -14.47 0.92 -12.35
CA ASP A 120 -15.41 1.21 -11.28
C ASP A 120 -14.77 2.17 -10.28
N VAL A 121 -15.42 3.32 -10.02
CA VAL A 121 -14.98 4.30 -9.04
C VAL A 121 -16.10 4.60 -8.07
N TYR A 122 -15.86 4.33 -6.79
CA TYR A 122 -16.82 4.64 -5.74
C TYR A 122 -16.95 6.16 -5.57
N ARG A 123 -18.16 6.68 -5.77
CA ARG A 123 -18.49 8.10 -5.62
C ARG A 123 -18.89 8.39 -4.19
N SER A 124 -18.57 9.59 -3.71
CA SER A 124 -18.98 10.04 -2.37
C SER A 124 -20.50 10.02 -2.24
N ALA A 125 -21.01 9.60 -1.08
CA ALA A 125 -22.44 9.64 -0.77
C ALA A 125 -23.01 11.07 -0.77
N ASN A 126 -22.14 12.08 -0.64
CA ASN A 126 -22.52 13.50 -0.70
C ASN A 126 -22.55 14.04 -2.14
N SER A 127 -22.23 13.21 -3.14
CA SER A 127 -22.32 13.58 -4.56
C SER A 127 -23.66 13.11 -5.13
N SER A 128 -24.22 13.86 -6.08
CA SER A 128 -25.43 13.51 -6.82
C SER A 128 -25.19 12.36 -7.82
N GLY A 129 -24.80 11.18 -7.33
CA GLY A 129 -24.61 9.97 -8.13
C GLY A 129 -25.90 9.17 -8.24
N GLU A 130 -26.05 8.41 -9.33
CA GLU A 130 -27.18 7.49 -9.49
C GLU A 130 -27.02 6.30 -8.55
N ALA A 131 -27.95 6.15 -7.60
CA ALA A 131 -27.91 5.07 -6.60
C ALA A 131 -27.80 3.66 -7.21
N LYS A 132 -28.28 3.48 -8.45
CA LYS A 132 -28.22 2.21 -9.19
C LYS A 132 -26.79 1.85 -9.60
N GLU A 133 -26.02 2.80 -10.14
CA GLU A 133 -24.61 2.60 -10.52
C GLU A 133 -23.79 2.12 -9.31
N MET A 134 -24.06 2.69 -8.12
CA MET A 134 -23.37 2.30 -6.89
C MET A 134 -23.72 0.88 -6.44
N SER A 135 -25.00 0.52 -6.49
CA SER A 135 -25.46 -0.82 -6.15
C SER A 135 -24.82 -1.88 -7.05
N ASP A 136 -24.66 -1.59 -8.34
CA ASP A 136 -24.05 -2.50 -9.31
C ASP A 136 -22.55 -2.71 -9.02
N ILE A 137 -21.82 -1.63 -8.67
CA ILE A 137 -20.41 -1.70 -8.23
C ILE A 137 -20.30 -2.56 -6.97
N ILE A 138 -21.13 -2.31 -5.95
CA ILE A 138 -21.11 -3.08 -4.70
C ILE A 138 -21.35 -4.56 -4.99
N ALA A 139 -22.40 -4.89 -5.75
CA ALA A 139 -22.72 -6.27 -6.11
C ALA A 139 -21.57 -6.97 -6.84
N ARG A 140 -20.89 -6.27 -7.75
CA ARG A 140 -19.74 -6.80 -8.51
C ARG A 140 -18.56 -7.14 -7.60
N TRP A 141 -18.24 -6.28 -6.63
CA TRP A 141 -17.02 -6.42 -5.81
C TRP A 141 -17.22 -7.16 -4.48
N ARG A 142 -18.47 -7.37 -4.05
CA ARG A 142 -18.80 -8.07 -2.80
C ARG A 142 -18.12 -9.43 -2.60
N PRO A 143 -17.97 -10.30 -3.64
CA PRO A 143 -17.27 -11.57 -3.46
C PRO A 143 -15.76 -11.43 -3.16
N ARG A 144 -15.17 -10.26 -3.41
CA ARG A 144 -13.73 -10.01 -3.25
C ARG A 144 -13.39 -9.11 -2.06
N ILE A 145 -14.29 -8.19 -1.67
CA ILE A 145 -14.05 -7.23 -0.60
C ILE A 145 -14.94 -7.55 0.60
N ARG A 146 -14.32 -7.92 1.72
CA ARG A 146 -15.03 -8.15 2.99
C ARG A 146 -15.54 -6.82 3.56
N GLY A 147 -16.77 -6.80 4.06
CA GLY A 147 -17.40 -5.63 4.68
C GLY A 147 -18.10 -4.68 3.70
N LEU A 148 -18.22 -5.07 2.43
CA LEU A 148 -18.95 -4.36 1.38
C LEU A 148 -20.43 -4.80 1.28
#